data_AF-A0A4S3PYX1-F1
#
_entry.id   AF-A0A4S3PYX1-F1
#
_cell.length_a   1.000
_cell.length_b   1.000
_cell.length_c   1.000
_cell.angle_alpha   90.00
_cell.angle_beta   90.00
_cell.angle_gamma   90.00
#
_symmetry.space_group_name_H-M   'P 1'
#
loop_
_entity.id
_entity.type
_entity.pdbx_description
1 polymer ?
#
loop_
_entity_poly.entity_id
_entity_poly.type
_entity_poly.pdbx_seq_one_letter_code
_entity_poly.pdbx_strand_id
1 'polypeptide(L)' 'MEKKLGNQNLPDFKELNDRFIAEASDEPILVIKTNLDPKNSTEENPYYKESESDDEEFSSFFEES' A
#
# COMPACT_ATOMS: atom_id res chain seq x y z
N MET A 1 14.22 -27.32 -18.02
CA MET A 1 12.85 -27.09 -17.49
C MET A 1 12.96 -27.05 -15.99
N GLU A 2 12.66 -25.91 -15.37
CA GLU A 2 12.66 -25.79 -13.91
C GLU A 2 11.45 -26.53 -13.35
N LYS A 3 11.69 -27.44 -12.41
CA LYS A 3 10.64 -28.19 -11.72
C LYS A 3 10.02 -27.27 -10.67
N LYS A 4 8.79 -26.78 -10.89
CA LYS A 4 8.05 -26.01 -9.88
C LYS A 4 7.72 -26.93 -8.68
N LEU A 5 8.52 -26.90 -7.61
CA LEU A 5 8.18 -27.55 -6.34
C LEU A 5 7.09 -26.70 -5.64
N GLY A 6 5.90 -27.26 -5.47
CA GLY A 6 4.76 -26.57 -4.83
C GLY A 6 3.40 -26.93 -5.42
N ASN A 7 2.36 -26.24 -4.98
CA ASN A 7 1.00 -26.37 -5.52
C ASN A 7 0.98 -25.85 -6.98
N GLN A 8 0.67 -26.73 -7.92
CA GLN A 8 0.67 -26.42 -9.36
C GLN A 8 -0.46 -25.49 -9.79
N ASN A 9 -1.45 -25.27 -8.92
CA ASN A 9 -2.61 -24.42 -9.20
C ASN A 9 -2.46 -22.98 -8.70
N LEU A 10 -1.32 -22.64 -8.07
CA LEU A 10 -1.06 -21.26 -7.65
C LEU A 10 -0.31 -20.48 -8.74
N PRO A 11 -0.61 -19.18 -8.93
CA PRO A 11 0.18 -18.30 -9.79
C PRO A 11 1.64 -18.24 -9.31
N ASP A 12 2.57 -17.86 -10.18
CA ASP A 12 3.95 -17.60 -9.77
C ASP A 12 4.20 -16.15 -9.31
N PHE A 13 3.16 -15.32 -9.30
CA PHE A 13 3.13 -13.95 -8.79
C PHE A 13 4.17 -13.02 -9.43
N LYS A 14 4.58 -13.33 -10.66
CA LYS A 14 5.52 -12.50 -11.42
C LYS A 14 4.83 -11.32 -12.08
N GLU A 15 3.57 -11.48 -12.46
CA GLU A 15 2.79 -10.45 -13.12
C GLU A 15 1.76 -9.82 -12.16
N LEU A 16 1.34 -8.59 -12.43
CA LEU A 16 0.37 -7.88 -11.59
C LEU A 16 -0.97 -8.64 -11.54
N ASN A 17 -1.38 -9.21 -12.67
CA ASN A 17 -2.65 -9.93 -12.82
C ASN A 17 -2.67 -11.28 -12.10
N ASP A 18 -1.52 -11.75 -11.62
CA ASP A 18 -1.44 -12.92 -10.74
C ASP A 18 -1.92 -12.60 -9.32
N ARG A 19 -2.05 -11.31 -8.98
CA ARG A 19 -2.48 -10.83 -7.67
C ARG A 19 -3.96 -10.51 -7.70
N PHE A 20 -4.65 -10.86 -6.62
CA PHE A 20 -5.99 -10.36 -6.37
C PHE A 20 -5.89 -8.93 -5.83
N ILE A 21 -6.42 -7.96 -6.59
CA ILE A 21 -6.51 -6.55 -6.18
C ILE A 21 -7.99 -6.30 -5.86
N ALA A 22 -8.30 -6.13 -4.58
CA ALA A 22 -9.65 -5.80 -4.15
C ALA A 22 -9.89 -4.29 -4.32
N GLU A 23 -11.09 -3.92 -4.76
CA GLU A 23 -11.55 -2.53 -4.72
C GLU A 23 -11.84 -2.11 -3.27
N ALA A 24 -11.82 -0.79 -3.02
CA ALA A 24 -12.20 -0.24 -1.73
C ALA A 24 -13.68 -0.55 -1.43
N SER A 25 -14.02 -0.74 -0.15
CA SER A 25 -15.40 -0.93 0.27
C SER A 25 -16.19 0.37 0.14
N ASP A 26 -17.46 0.29 -0.29
CA ASP A 26 -18.40 1.41 -0.26
C ASP A 26 -18.92 1.70 1.16
N GLU A 27 -18.61 0.83 2.13
CA GLU A 27 -19.01 0.99 3.53
C GLU A 27 -18.12 1.99 4.28
N PRO A 28 -18.65 2.67 5.32
CA PRO A 28 -17.87 3.61 6.11
C PRO A 28 -16.72 2.93 6.85
N ILE A 29 -15.53 3.55 6.79
CA ILE A 29 -14.31 3.10 7.47
C ILE A 29 -14.14 3.91 8.76
N LEU A 30 -13.88 3.23 9.89
CA LEU A 30 -13.55 3.88 11.15
C LEU A 30 -12.02 3.87 11.35
N VAL A 31 -11.40 5.05 11.28
CA VAL A 31 -9.97 5.25 11.54
C VAL A 31 -9.77 5.80 12.95
N ILE A 32 -9.11 5.04 13.82
CA ILE A 32 -8.82 5.45 15.21
C ILE A 32 -7.32 5.75 15.32
N LYS A 33 -6.98 7.02 15.55
CA LYS A 33 -5.60 7.50 15.78
C LYS A 33 -5.34 7.75 17.26
N THR A 34 -4.10 7.55 17.67
CA THR A 34 -3.59 7.82 19.01
C THR A 34 -2.75 9.11 19.04
N ASN A 35 -2.40 9.56 20.24
CA ASN A 35 -1.46 10.67 20.42
C ASN A 35 0.00 10.30 20.12
N LEU A 36 0.30 9.01 19.93
CA LEU A 36 1.62 8.52 19.56
C LEU A 36 1.79 8.37 18.04
N ASP A 37 0.68 8.35 17.29
CA ASP A 37 0.75 8.24 15.83
C ASP A 37 1.25 9.56 15.21
N PRO A 38 2.07 9.48 14.16
CA PRO A 38 2.52 10.65 13.41
C PRO A 38 1.32 11.47 12.92
N LYS A 39 1.47 12.80 12.94
CA LYS A 39 0.37 13.69 12.52
C LYS A 39 0.18 13.69 11.01
N ASN A 40 1.29 13.62 10.28
CA ASN A 40 1.36 13.76 8.85
C ASN A 40 1.94 12.49 8.23
N SER A 41 1.51 12.18 7.01
CA SER A 41 2.00 11.02 6.26
C SER A 41 3.48 11.11 5.90
N THR A 42 4.10 12.29 5.96
CA THR A 42 5.52 12.52 5.67
C THR A 42 6.46 12.24 6.86
N GLU A 43 5.90 12.15 8.08
CA GLU A 43 6.65 11.89 9.31
C GLU A 43 6.83 10.38 9.50
N GLU A 44 8.08 9.94 9.68
CA GLU A 44 8.45 8.53 9.92
C GLU A 44 7.99 7.53 8.83
N ASN A 45 7.62 8.03 7.65
CA ASN A 45 7.18 7.19 6.54
C ASN A 45 8.38 6.75 5.68
N PRO A 46 8.66 5.44 5.57
CA PRO A 46 9.81 4.94 4.82
C PRO A 46 9.74 5.20 3.31
N TYR A 47 8.55 5.57 2.81
CA TYR A 47 8.34 5.91 1.40
C TYR A 47 8.48 7.41 1.12
N TYR A 48 8.51 8.25 2.16
CA TYR A 48 8.72 9.69 2.01
C TYR A 48 10.21 10.01 1.92
N LYS A 49 10.59 10.82 0.94
CA LYS A 49 11.94 11.33 0.79
C LYS A 49 11.87 12.82 0.49
N GLU A 50 12.30 13.64 1.45
CA GLU A 50 12.20 15.12 1.39
C GLU A 50 12.75 15.74 0.08
N SER A 51 13.74 15.12 -0.57
CA SER A 51 14.33 15.64 -1.81
C SER A 51 13.81 14.99 -3.11
N GLU A 52 12.97 13.96 -3.02
CA GLU A 52 12.48 13.20 -4.18
C GLU A 52 10.94 13.13 -4.27
N SER A 53 10.26 13.24 -3.13
CA SER A 53 8.81 13.19 -3.04
C SER A 53 8.20 14.57 -3.25
N ASP A 54 7.13 14.64 -4.05
CA ASP A 54 6.26 15.81 -4.10
C ASP A 54 5.33 15.76 -2.89
N ASP A 55 5.40 16.77 -2.01
CA ASP A 55 4.66 16.79 -0.76
C ASP A 55 3.13 16.75 -0.95
N GLU A 56 2.62 17.42 -2.00
CA GLU A 56 1.19 17.54 -2.24
C GLU A 56 0.63 16.22 -2.79
N GLU A 57 1.30 15.64 -3.79
CA GLU A 57 0.91 14.34 -4.35
C GLU A 57 1.05 13.21 -3.32
N PHE A 58 2.16 13.21 -2.56
CA PHE A 58 2.41 12.19 -1.54
C PHE A 58 1.37 12.25 -0.43
N SER A 59 1.12 13.44 0.13
CA SER A 59 0.13 13.59 1.19
C SER A 59 -1.26 13.21 0.69
N SER A 60 -1.64 13.62 -0.53
CA SER A 60 -2.95 13.27 -1.12
C SER A 60 -3.17 11.77 -1.31
N PHE A 61 -2.12 10.98 -1.50
CA PHE A 61 -2.22 9.53 -1.63
C PHE A 61 -2.46 8.85 -0.28
N PHE A 62 -1.79 9.31 0.77
CA PHE A 62 -1.82 8.68 2.09
C PHE A 62 -2.87 9.25 3.03
N GLU A 63 -3.31 10.49 2.79
CA GLU A 63 -4.32 11.17 3.59
C GLU A 63 -5.69 10.98 2.92
N GLU A 64 -6.63 10.45 3.70
CA GLU A 64 -8.02 10.24 3.24
C GLU A 64 -8.62 11.56 2.74
N SER A 65 -9.29 11.47 1.59
CA SER A 65 -9.94 12.60 0.90
C SER A 65 -11.20 13.11 1.60
#